data_AF-A0A7J7RVJ0-F1
#
_entry.id   AF-A0A7J7RVJ0-F1
#
_cell.length_a   1.000
_cell.length_b   1.000
_cell.length_c   1.000
_cell.angle_alpha   90.00
_cell.angle_beta   90.00
_cell.angle_gamma   90.00
#
_symmetry.space_group_name_H-M   'P 1'
#
loop_
_entity.id
_entity.type
_entity.pdbx_description
1 polymer ?
#
loop_
_entity_poly.entity_id
_entity_poly.type
_entity_poly.pdbx_seq_one_letter_code
_entity_poly.pdbx_strand_id
1 'polypeptide(L)'
;MAVRQRPFHLVVFGASGFTGQFVTEEVAREQMDPEGSSRLAWAVAGRCREKLQRVLERAAQKLGRPTLPSEVGIIICDITTPGSLDEMARQATIVLNCVGPYRFYGEPVVKACIENGTSCIDISGEPQFLELMYWKYHQKAAEKGVYIIGSSGFDSIPADMGVIYTSNKINGTLTAVESFLTINSGPEGLCIHDGTWKSAVYGFGNQNQLKKLRNQSNLKPVPIVGAKLKRRWPVSYCRELSSYSIPFLGADVSVVKRTQRYLHENLDQSPGRRLHTWSRFRQNKID
;
A
#
# COMPACT_ATOMS: atom_id res chain seq x y z
N MET A 1 22.45 1.00 -22.61
CA MET A 1 21.03 0.86 -22.98
C MET A 1 20.45 2.25 -23.15
N ALA A 2 19.81 2.56 -24.29
CA ALA A 2 19.18 3.87 -24.47
C ALA A 2 18.10 4.06 -23.39
N VAL A 3 18.22 5.09 -22.56
CA VAL A 3 17.15 5.50 -21.65
C VAL A 3 15.99 5.88 -22.54
N ARG A 4 14.97 5.02 -22.64
CA ARG A 4 13.71 5.40 -23.29
C ARG A 4 13.19 6.62 -22.53
N GLN A 5 13.20 7.79 -23.15
CA GLN A 5 12.57 8.98 -22.58
C GLN A 5 11.07 8.68 -22.45
N ARG A 6 10.62 8.52 -21.20
CA ARG A 6 9.21 8.34 -20.86
C ARG A 6 8.61 9.72 -20.63
N PRO A 7 7.42 10.04 -21.19
CA PRO A 7 6.81 11.35 -21.05
C PRO A 7 6.44 11.68 -19.59
N PHE A 8 6.16 10.67 -18.77
CA PHE A 8 5.80 10.86 -17.37
C PHE A 8 6.77 10.13 -16.43
N HIS A 9 7.18 10.82 -15.38
CA HIS A 9 7.87 10.22 -14.25
C HIS A 9 6.88 9.45 -13.37
N LEU A 10 5.67 9.99 -13.19
CA LEU A 10 4.63 9.40 -12.36
C LEU A 10 3.26 9.39 -13.07
N VAL A 11 2.55 8.28 -12.97
CA VAL A 11 1.14 8.18 -13.34
C VAL A 11 0.32 7.71 -12.15
N VAL A 12 -0.69 8.49 -11.76
CA VAL A 12 -1.68 8.10 -10.73
C VAL A 12 -2.83 7.36 -11.40
N PHE A 13 -2.81 6.02 -11.32
CA PHE A 13 -3.85 5.18 -11.93
C PHE A 13 -5.01 4.94 -10.95
N GLY A 14 -6.24 5.17 -11.40
CA GLY A 14 -7.41 5.19 -10.53
C GLY A 14 -7.65 6.54 -9.87
N ALA A 15 -7.14 7.62 -10.48
CA ALA A 15 -7.19 8.99 -9.94
C ALA A 15 -8.61 9.51 -9.65
N SER A 16 -9.63 9.04 -10.37
CA SER A 16 -11.03 9.40 -10.07
C SER A 16 -11.65 8.64 -8.90
N GLY A 17 -10.97 7.59 -8.40
CA GLY A 17 -11.42 6.83 -7.23
C GLY A 17 -11.25 7.63 -5.94
N PHE A 18 -11.84 7.16 -4.84
CA PHE A 18 -11.81 7.86 -3.56
C PHE A 18 -10.39 8.22 -3.12
N THR A 19 -9.51 7.22 -2.94
CA THR A 19 -8.11 7.49 -2.55
C THR A 19 -7.31 8.16 -3.64
N GLY A 20 -7.57 7.82 -4.92
CA GLY A 20 -6.88 8.42 -6.06
C GLY A 20 -7.04 9.94 -6.14
N GLN A 21 -8.17 10.48 -5.69
CA GLN A 21 -8.39 11.93 -5.61
C GLN A 21 -7.45 12.60 -4.60
N PHE A 22 -7.30 12.01 -3.41
CA PHE A 22 -6.36 12.53 -2.39
C PHE A 22 -4.91 12.40 -2.85
N VAL A 23 -4.54 11.28 -3.49
CA VAL A 23 -3.21 11.11 -4.06
C VAL A 23 -2.94 12.16 -5.15
N THR A 24 -3.92 12.44 -6.01
CA THR A 24 -3.80 13.46 -7.06
C THR A 24 -3.60 14.86 -6.47
N GLU A 25 -4.38 15.20 -5.44
CA GLU A 25 -4.27 16.46 -4.70
C GLU A 25 -2.90 16.60 -4.02
N GLU A 26 -2.42 15.52 -3.40
CA GLU A 26 -1.13 15.51 -2.69
C GLU A 26 0.05 15.64 -3.65
N VAL A 27 0.04 14.93 -4.79
CA VAL A 27 1.05 15.11 -5.84
C VAL A 27 1.02 16.54 -6.35
N ALA A 28 -0.17 17.12 -6.59
CA ALA A 28 -0.29 18.50 -7.03
C ALA A 28 0.26 19.50 -6.00
N ARG A 29 0.03 19.26 -4.71
CA ARG A 29 0.53 20.06 -3.58
C ARG A 29 2.05 20.02 -3.48
N GLU A 30 2.65 18.84 -3.54
CA GLU A 30 4.11 18.67 -3.54
C GLU A 30 4.77 19.33 -4.75
N GLN A 31 4.04 19.42 -5.88
CA GLN A 31 4.50 20.14 -7.08
C GLN A 31 4.28 21.66 -7.03
N MET A 32 3.91 22.23 -5.88
CA MET A 32 3.83 23.69 -5.68
C MET A 32 5.11 24.28 -5.09
N ASP A 33 5.98 23.48 -4.48
CA ASP A 33 7.22 23.96 -3.86
C ASP A 33 8.32 24.12 -4.93
N PRO A 34 8.72 25.36 -5.26
CA PRO A 34 9.70 25.63 -6.31
C PRO A 34 11.16 25.49 -5.85
N GLU A 35 11.43 25.40 -4.53
CA GLU A 35 12.80 25.39 -3.99
C GLU A 35 13.30 23.98 -3.63
N GLY A 36 12.39 23.01 -3.41
CA GLY A 36 12.75 21.70 -2.84
C GLY A 36 12.81 20.50 -3.80
N SER A 37 12.22 20.56 -5.00
CA SER A 37 12.15 19.38 -5.89
C SER A 37 12.04 19.74 -7.38
N SER A 38 12.75 18.97 -8.23
CA SER A 38 12.61 19.06 -9.69
C SER A 38 11.15 18.86 -10.10
N ARG A 39 10.62 19.73 -10.97
CA ARG A 39 9.25 19.62 -11.48
C ARG A 39 9.03 18.24 -12.12
N LEU A 40 8.14 17.46 -11.52
CA LEU A 40 7.77 16.13 -11.94
C LEU A 40 6.82 16.23 -13.13
N ALA A 41 7.20 15.73 -14.31
CA ALA A 41 6.21 15.44 -15.35
C ALA A 41 5.33 14.27 -14.90
N TRP A 42 4.01 14.49 -14.75
CA TRP A 42 3.09 13.47 -14.25
C TRP A 42 1.72 13.51 -14.94
N ALA A 43 0.98 12.41 -14.80
CA ALA A 43 -0.36 12.28 -15.35
C ALA A 43 -1.33 11.57 -14.39
N VAL A 44 -2.62 11.80 -14.61
CA VAL A 44 -3.71 11.03 -14.01
C VAL A 44 -4.24 10.03 -15.01
N ALA A 45 -4.56 8.82 -14.55
CA ALA A 45 -5.08 7.76 -15.41
C ALA A 45 -6.36 7.12 -14.86
N GLY A 46 -7.26 6.78 -15.78
CA GLY A 46 -8.55 6.14 -15.46
C GLY A 46 -9.46 6.03 -16.67
N ARG A 47 -10.67 5.52 -16.45
CA ARG A 47 -11.60 5.12 -17.53
C ARG A 47 -12.38 6.27 -18.18
N CYS A 48 -12.54 7.40 -17.48
CA CYS A 48 -13.44 8.47 -17.88
C CYS A 48 -12.71 9.81 -17.82
N ARG A 49 -12.49 10.43 -18.99
CA ARG A 49 -11.74 11.67 -19.14
C ARG A 49 -12.34 12.80 -18.32
N GLU A 50 -13.66 12.90 -18.34
CA GLU A 50 -14.44 13.95 -17.69
C GLU A 50 -14.36 13.83 -16.16
N LYS A 51 -14.24 12.61 -15.63
CA LYS A 51 -14.00 12.41 -14.19
C LYS A 51 -12.58 12.83 -13.82
N LEU A 52 -11.57 12.46 -14.62
CA LEU A 52 -10.18 12.85 -14.38
C LEU A 52 -10.00 14.37 -14.41
N GLN A 53 -10.60 15.02 -15.41
CA GLN A 53 -10.62 16.48 -15.54
C GLN A 53 -11.21 17.14 -14.28
N ARG A 54 -12.36 16.67 -13.80
CA ARG A 54 -12.98 17.17 -12.56
C ARG A 54 -12.12 16.98 -11.31
N VAL A 55 -11.34 15.90 -11.24
CA VAL A 55 -10.39 15.71 -10.13
C VAL A 55 -9.31 16.79 -10.16
N LEU A 56 -8.75 17.06 -11.34
CA LEU A 56 -7.74 18.10 -11.52
C LEU A 56 -8.31 19.49 -11.22
N GLU A 57 -9.51 19.81 -11.68
CA GLU A 57 -10.21 21.07 -11.38
C GLU A 57 -10.46 21.25 -9.88
N ARG A 58 -10.90 20.17 -9.20
CA ARG A 58 -11.10 20.20 -7.75
C ARG A 58 -9.79 20.43 -7.00
N ALA A 59 -8.73 19.74 -7.39
CA ALA A 59 -7.40 19.93 -6.80
C ALA A 59 -6.88 21.35 -7.06
N ALA A 60 -7.04 21.86 -8.29
CA ALA A 60 -6.69 23.22 -8.69
C ALA A 60 -7.36 24.26 -7.81
N GLN A 61 -8.68 24.12 -7.59
CA GLN A 61 -9.46 25.03 -6.76
C GLN A 61 -8.99 25.01 -5.30
N LYS A 62 -8.84 23.81 -4.72
CA LYS A 62 -8.40 23.66 -3.32
C LYS A 62 -7.01 24.22 -3.06
N LEU A 63 -6.10 24.05 -4.01
CA LEU A 63 -4.71 24.48 -3.89
C LEU A 63 -4.48 25.91 -4.38
N GLY A 64 -5.50 26.59 -4.94
CA GLY A 64 -5.33 27.91 -5.55
C GLY A 64 -4.44 27.91 -6.79
N ARG A 65 -4.38 26.79 -7.54
CA ARG A 65 -3.51 26.58 -8.71
C ARG A 65 -4.34 26.36 -9.99
N PRO A 66 -4.89 27.44 -10.61
CA PRO A 66 -5.81 27.32 -11.73
C PRO A 66 -5.19 26.70 -13.00
N THR A 67 -3.86 26.73 -13.13
CA THR A 67 -3.14 26.15 -14.27
C THR A 67 -2.94 24.64 -14.16
N LEU A 68 -3.21 24.01 -13.01
CA LEU A 68 -2.98 22.58 -12.80
C LEU A 68 -3.59 21.69 -13.89
N PRO A 69 -4.86 21.87 -14.35
CA PRO A 69 -5.46 20.96 -15.32
C PRO A 69 -4.80 20.98 -16.71
N SER A 70 -4.12 22.08 -17.09
CA SER A 70 -3.39 22.15 -18.35
C SER A 70 -1.94 21.65 -18.25
N GLU A 71 -1.42 21.49 -17.04
CA GLU A 71 -0.05 21.04 -16.77
C GLU A 71 0.06 19.52 -16.57
N VAL A 72 -1.05 18.86 -16.20
CA VAL A 72 -1.07 17.43 -15.85
C VAL A 72 -1.59 16.61 -17.03
N GLY A 73 -0.85 15.56 -17.39
CA GLY A 73 -1.28 14.64 -18.45
C GLY A 73 -2.54 13.86 -18.06
N ILE A 74 -3.35 13.48 -19.05
CA ILE A 74 -4.50 12.60 -18.85
C ILE A 74 -4.35 11.37 -19.73
N ILE A 75 -4.34 10.19 -19.12
CA ILE A 75 -4.27 8.90 -19.81
C ILE A 75 -5.59 8.15 -19.62
N ILE A 76 -6.22 7.74 -20.72
CA ILE A 76 -7.39 6.86 -20.66
C ILE A 76 -6.90 5.43 -20.54
N CYS A 77 -7.25 4.79 -19.44
CA CYS A 77 -6.82 3.44 -19.12
C CYS A 77 -7.94 2.66 -18.43
N ASP A 78 -8.26 1.48 -18.95
CA ASP A 78 -9.25 0.56 -18.40
C ASP A 78 -8.60 -0.79 -18.10
N ILE A 79 -8.74 -1.22 -16.85
CA ILE A 79 -8.20 -2.52 -16.39
C ILE A 79 -8.76 -3.70 -17.19
N THR A 80 -9.96 -3.58 -17.76
CA THR A 80 -10.59 -4.61 -18.58
C THR A 80 -10.04 -4.67 -20.01
N THR A 81 -9.22 -3.69 -20.40
CA THR A 81 -8.59 -3.60 -21.71
C THR A 81 -7.06 -3.69 -21.55
N PRO A 82 -6.47 -4.90 -21.68
CA PRO A 82 -5.04 -5.13 -21.44
C PRO A 82 -4.11 -4.18 -22.20
N GLY A 83 -4.41 -3.90 -23.47
CA GLY A 83 -3.61 -2.98 -24.28
C GLY A 83 -3.54 -1.55 -23.74
N SER A 84 -4.57 -1.11 -23.00
CA SER A 84 -4.56 0.21 -22.37
C SER A 84 -3.62 0.29 -21.14
N LEU A 85 -3.46 -0.83 -20.42
CA LEU A 85 -2.50 -0.94 -19.31
C LEU A 85 -1.07 -0.89 -19.84
N ASP A 86 -0.80 -1.60 -20.93
CA ASP A 86 0.51 -1.57 -21.59
C ASP A 86 0.86 -0.17 -22.10
N GLU A 87 -0.14 0.53 -22.66
CA GLU A 87 0.05 1.89 -23.16
C GLU A 87 0.35 2.89 -22.03
N MET A 88 -0.42 2.84 -20.95
CA MET A 88 -0.14 3.63 -19.75
C MET A 88 1.25 3.31 -19.18
N ALA A 89 1.60 2.03 -19.08
CA ALA A 89 2.88 1.60 -18.52
C ALA A 89 4.06 2.13 -19.34
N ARG A 90 4.02 2.04 -20.67
CA ARG A 90 5.10 2.55 -21.56
C ARG A 90 5.38 4.04 -21.38
N GLN A 91 4.37 4.81 -21.00
CA GLN A 91 4.46 6.26 -20.84
C GLN A 91 5.01 6.70 -19.47
N ALA A 92 5.07 5.79 -18.48
CA ALA A 92 5.36 6.12 -17.09
C ALA A 92 6.67 5.49 -16.60
N THR A 93 7.46 6.23 -15.82
CA THR A 93 8.57 5.63 -15.05
C THR A 93 8.03 4.87 -13.85
N ILE A 94 7.04 5.45 -13.17
CA ILE A 94 6.34 4.88 -12.02
C ILE A 94 4.83 4.98 -12.25
N VAL A 95 4.11 3.88 -12.00
CA VAL A 95 2.66 3.87 -11.87
C VAL A 95 2.31 3.72 -10.38
N LEU A 96 1.58 4.71 -9.83
CA LEU A 96 0.95 4.61 -8.52
C LEU A 96 -0.48 4.10 -8.72
N ASN A 97 -0.68 2.82 -8.43
CA ASN A 97 -1.94 2.14 -8.59
C ASN A 97 -2.85 2.37 -7.37
N CYS A 98 -3.97 3.05 -7.59
CA CYS A 98 -5.07 3.22 -6.64
C CYS A 98 -6.30 2.37 -7.01
N VAL A 99 -6.19 1.42 -7.93
CA VAL A 99 -7.30 0.59 -8.42
C VAL A 99 -7.43 -0.68 -7.58
N GLY A 100 -8.29 -0.59 -6.57
CA GLY A 100 -8.74 -1.73 -5.77
C GLY A 100 -10.14 -2.24 -6.18
N PRO A 101 -10.56 -3.43 -5.70
CA PRO A 101 -9.79 -4.36 -4.86
C PRO A 101 -8.65 -5.05 -5.62
N TYR A 102 -7.46 -5.07 -5.02
CA TYR A 102 -6.21 -5.45 -5.68
C TYR A 102 -6.13 -6.93 -6.02
N ARG A 103 -6.81 -7.79 -5.27
CA ARG A 103 -6.91 -9.21 -5.62
C ARG A 103 -7.47 -9.46 -7.01
N PHE A 104 -8.39 -8.61 -7.46
CA PHE A 104 -9.04 -8.77 -8.76
C PHE A 104 -8.35 -7.93 -9.83
N TYR A 105 -7.91 -6.73 -9.47
CA TYR A 105 -7.46 -5.73 -10.45
C TYR A 105 -5.97 -5.40 -10.36
N GLY A 106 -5.25 -5.84 -9.33
CA GLY A 106 -3.85 -5.46 -9.11
C GLY A 106 -2.88 -6.22 -10.00
N GLU A 107 -3.06 -7.54 -10.18
CA GLU A 107 -2.11 -8.36 -10.94
C GLU A 107 -1.93 -7.91 -12.41
N PRO A 108 -3.00 -7.57 -13.17
CA PRO A 108 -2.84 -7.06 -14.53
C PRO A 108 -2.00 -5.78 -14.60
N VAL A 109 -2.11 -4.88 -13.61
CA VAL A 109 -1.30 -3.65 -13.54
C VAL A 109 0.16 -3.97 -13.30
N VAL A 110 0.45 -4.84 -12.32
CA VAL A 110 1.83 -5.29 -12.01
C VAL A 110 2.47 -5.94 -13.22
N LYS A 111 1.75 -6.85 -13.89
CA LYS A 111 2.23 -7.53 -15.10
C LYS A 111 2.57 -6.54 -16.21
N ALA A 112 1.65 -5.63 -16.54
CA ALA A 112 1.86 -4.61 -17.57
C ALA A 112 3.05 -3.70 -17.24
N CYS A 113 3.20 -3.28 -15.98
CA CYS A 113 4.33 -2.47 -15.55
C CYS A 113 5.66 -3.20 -15.76
N ILE A 114 5.78 -4.45 -15.30
CA ILE A 114 7.03 -5.23 -15.44
C ILE A 114 7.37 -5.48 -16.91
N GLU A 115 6.38 -5.86 -17.72
CA GLU A 115 6.61 -6.17 -19.13
C GLU A 115 7.09 -4.96 -19.92
N ASN A 116 6.64 -3.76 -19.55
CA ASN A 116 7.02 -2.51 -20.18
C ASN A 116 8.15 -1.77 -19.44
N GLY A 117 8.80 -2.37 -18.44
CA GLY A 117 9.95 -1.80 -17.73
C GLY A 117 9.61 -0.59 -16.83
N THR A 118 8.40 -0.59 -16.27
CA THR A 118 7.84 0.44 -15.41
C THR A 118 7.79 -0.05 -13.97
N SER A 119 8.15 0.81 -13.02
CA SER A 119 7.97 0.49 -11.59
C SER A 119 6.51 0.71 -11.17
N CYS A 120 6.02 -0.09 -10.24
CA CYS A 120 4.65 0.01 -9.74
C CYS A 120 4.67 0.19 -8.23
N ILE A 121 3.87 1.14 -7.74
CA ILE A 121 3.61 1.36 -6.33
C ILE A 121 2.11 1.18 -6.11
N ASP A 122 1.69 0.55 -5.02
CA ASP A 122 0.28 0.47 -4.65
C ASP A 122 0.05 0.79 -3.16
N ILE A 123 -1.23 0.97 -2.82
CA ILE A 123 -1.69 1.21 -1.45
C ILE A 123 -2.49 0.02 -0.91
N SER A 124 -2.16 -1.20 -1.35
CA SER A 124 -2.93 -2.41 -1.03
C SER A 124 -2.81 -2.79 0.45
N GLY A 125 -3.96 -3.05 1.09
CA GLY A 125 -4.07 -3.67 2.41
C GLY A 125 -4.37 -5.18 2.33
N GLU A 126 -4.06 -5.85 1.22
CA GLU A 126 -4.49 -7.23 0.96
C GLU A 126 -3.30 -8.23 1.00
N PRO A 127 -3.03 -8.92 2.13
CA PRO A 127 -1.92 -9.87 2.28
C PRO A 127 -1.76 -10.88 1.14
N GLN A 128 -2.87 -11.45 0.66
CA GLN A 128 -2.84 -12.44 -0.40
C GLN A 128 -2.30 -11.86 -1.70
N PHE A 129 -2.73 -10.65 -2.07
CA PHE A 129 -2.26 -9.98 -3.28
C PHE A 129 -0.75 -9.69 -3.17
N LEU A 130 -0.32 -9.12 -2.04
CA LEU A 130 1.08 -8.75 -1.80
C LEU A 130 2.03 -9.96 -1.89
N GLU A 131 1.71 -11.04 -1.19
CA GLU A 131 2.52 -12.25 -1.18
C GLU A 131 2.50 -12.95 -2.54
N LEU A 132 1.36 -12.92 -3.25
CA LEU A 132 1.23 -13.51 -4.58
C LEU A 132 2.07 -12.74 -5.61
N MET A 133 2.05 -11.40 -5.56
CA MET A 133 2.83 -10.58 -6.49
C MET A 133 4.32 -10.78 -6.26
N TYR A 134 4.76 -10.82 -4.99
CA TYR A 134 6.14 -11.15 -4.68
C TYR A 134 6.53 -12.52 -5.24
N TRP A 135 5.75 -13.57 -4.95
CA TRP A 135 6.07 -14.93 -5.38
C TRP A 135 6.11 -15.09 -6.91
N LYS A 136 5.16 -14.48 -7.63
CA LYS A 136 5.08 -14.58 -9.10
C LYS A 136 6.09 -13.71 -9.84
N TYR A 137 6.35 -12.50 -9.34
CA TYR A 137 6.94 -11.45 -10.17
C TYR A 137 8.29 -10.93 -9.66
N HIS A 138 8.77 -11.34 -8.47
CA HIS A 138 10.02 -10.82 -7.92
C HIS A 138 11.23 -10.99 -8.86
N GLN A 139 11.44 -12.20 -9.38
CA GLN A 139 12.57 -12.48 -10.30
C GLN A 139 12.45 -11.67 -11.59
N LYS A 140 11.27 -11.69 -12.24
CA LYS A 140 11.03 -10.95 -13.48
C LYS A 140 11.19 -9.44 -13.30
N ALA A 141 10.77 -8.88 -12.16
CA ALA A 141 10.97 -7.47 -11.83
C ALA A 141 12.46 -7.13 -11.68
N ALA A 142 13.23 -8.00 -11.01
CA ALA A 142 14.68 -7.84 -10.87
C ALA A 142 15.41 -7.91 -12.23
N GLU A 143 15.07 -8.89 -13.08
CA GLU A 143 15.60 -9.01 -14.45
C GLU A 143 15.29 -7.77 -15.32
N LYS A 144 14.11 -7.17 -15.12
CA LYS A 144 13.69 -5.95 -15.82
C LYS A 144 14.24 -4.67 -15.20
N GLY A 145 14.87 -4.73 -14.03
CA GLY A 145 15.37 -3.57 -13.31
C GLY A 145 14.27 -2.62 -12.82
N VAL A 146 13.10 -3.14 -12.44
CA VAL A 146 11.96 -2.35 -11.96
C VAL A 146 11.58 -2.70 -10.53
N TYR A 147 10.97 -1.74 -9.84
CA TYR A 147 10.51 -1.89 -8.47
C TYR A 147 8.99 -2.12 -8.41
N ILE A 148 8.59 -3.13 -7.62
CA ILE A 148 7.18 -3.38 -7.28
C ILE A 148 7.02 -3.22 -5.78
N ILE A 149 6.48 -2.07 -5.38
CA ILE A 149 6.35 -1.65 -3.99
C ILE A 149 4.87 -1.68 -3.60
N GLY A 150 4.48 -2.73 -2.90
CA GLY A 150 3.12 -2.86 -2.38
C GLY A 150 2.96 -2.20 -1.02
N SER A 151 1.70 -1.91 -0.65
CA SER A 151 1.32 -1.46 0.69
C SER A 151 1.91 -0.13 1.15
N SER A 152 2.07 0.81 0.23
CA SER A 152 2.53 2.19 0.51
C SER A 152 1.40 3.06 1.07
N GLY A 153 0.66 2.55 2.05
CA GLY A 153 -0.48 3.23 2.66
C GLY A 153 -0.46 3.18 4.19
N PHE A 154 -1.45 3.83 4.80
CA PHE A 154 -1.60 3.88 6.26
C PHE A 154 -1.71 2.49 6.92
N ASP A 155 -2.31 1.51 6.24
CA ASP A 155 -2.48 0.14 6.75
C ASP A 155 -1.16 -0.67 6.83
N SER A 156 -0.01 -0.05 6.62
CA SER A 156 1.27 -0.77 6.54
C SER A 156 2.50 0.09 6.85
N ILE A 157 2.57 1.32 6.34
CA ILE A 157 3.74 2.20 6.56
C ILE A 157 4.00 2.44 8.06
N PRO A 158 3.01 2.84 8.89
CA PRO A 158 3.24 3.09 10.31
C PRO A 158 3.70 1.84 11.06
N ALA A 159 3.14 0.67 10.72
CA ALA A 159 3.54 -0.59 11.35
C ALA A 159 4.97 -0.99 10.96
N ASP A 160 5.32 -0.95 9.68
CA ASP A 160 6.63 -1.37 9.19
C ASP A 160 7.75 -0.41 9.61
N MET A 161 7.56 0.88 9.33
CA MET A 161 8.52 1.92 9.71
C MET A 161 8.60 2.08 11.23
N GLY A 162 7.49 1.96 11.95
CA GLY A 162 7.48 2.03 13.41
C GLY A 162 8.28 0.89 14.05
N VAL A 163 8.23 -0.30 13.45
CA VAL A 163 9.04 -1.45 13.88
C VAL A 163 10.53 -1.20 13.62
N ILE A 164 10.91 -0.68 12.45
CA ILE A 164 12.31 -0.31 12.15
C ILE A 164 12.80 0.77 13.11
N TYR A 165 12.03 1.86 13.25
CA TYR A 165 12.34 2.98 14.12
C TYR A 165 12.58 2.54 15.56
N THR A 166 11.66 1.73 16.11
CA THR A 166 11.76 1.25 17.49
C THR A 166 13.04 0.44 17.70
N SER A 167 13.39 -0.43 16.76
CA SER A 167 14.63 -1.21 16.84
C SER A 167 15.89 -0.36 16.79
N ASN A 168 15.86 0.74 16.05
CA ASN A 168 17.00 1.65 15.97
C ASN A 168 17.16 2.53 17.21
N LYS A 169 16.15 2.60 18.08
CA LYS A 169 16.13 3.44 19.29
C LYS A 169 16.40 2.70 20.59
N ILE A 170 16.26 1.38 20.62
CA ILE A 170 16.51 0.61 21.83
C ILE A 170 17.95 0.10 21.89
N ASN A 171 18.53 0.07 23.09
CA ASN A 171 19.79 -0.62 23.34
C ASN A 171 19.48 -2.09 23.64
N GLY A 172 19.47 -2.92 22.60
CA GLY A 172 19.21 -4.35 22.70
C GLY A 172 18.55 -4.94 21.46
N THR A 173 18.15 -6.21 21.55
CA THR A 173 17.42 -6.87 20.46
C THR A 173 15.92 -6.71 20.64
N LEU A 174 15.24 -6.13 19.64
CA LEU A 174 13.78 -6.06 19.62
C LEU A 174 13.20 -7.44 19.32
N THR A 175 12.64 -8.11 20.34
CA THR A 175 12.12 -9.49 20.19
C THR A 175 10.65 -9.53 19.78
N ALA A 176 9.88 -8.52 20.17
CA ALA A 176 8.42 -8.52 20.10
C ALA A 176 7.85 -7.09 20.02
N VAL A 177 6.81 -6.90 19.21
CA VAL A 177 6.04 -5.64 19.14
C VAL A 177 4.54 -5.97 19.11
N GLU A 178 3.77 -5.29 19.96
CA GLU A 178 2.31 -5.19 19.82
C GLU A 178 1.97 -3.78 19.32
N SER A 179 1.22 -3.69 18.23
CA SER A 179 0.69 -2.44 17.69
C SER A 179 -0.81 -2.37 17.95
N PHE A 180 -1.30 -1.19 18.35
CA PHE A 180 -2.71 -0.96 18.64
C PHE A 180 -3.22 0.22 17.81
N LEU A 181 -4.27 -0.02 17.01
CA LEU A 181 -4.97 0.99 16.23
C LEU A 181 -6.28 1.37 16.93
N THR A 182 -6.48 2.67 17.17
CA THR A 182 -7.76 3.22 17.61
C THR A 182 -8.37 4.04 16.49
N ILE A 183 -9.61 3.71 16.12
CA ILE A 183 -10.36 4.48 15.12
C ILE A 183 -11.36 5.35 15.88
N ASN A 184 -11.23 6.66 15.74
CA ASN A 184 -12.18 7.62 16.28
C ASN A 184 -13.07 8.13 15.14
N SER A 185 -14.38 8.01 15.28
CA SER A 185 -15.34 8.64 14.39
C SER A 185 -15.73 10.02 14.92
N GLY A 186 -16.00 10.96 14.00
CA GLY A 186 -16.67 12.21 14.34
C GLY A 186 -18.16 12.00 14.67
N PRO A 187 -18.92 13.09 14.89
CA PRO A 187 -20.37 13.03 15.15
C PRO A 187 -21.16 12.27 14.08
N GLU A 188 -20.69 12.35 12.83
CA GLU A 188 -21.28 11.69 11.65
C GLU A 188 -21.01 10.17 11.60
N GLY A 189 -20.28 9.62 12.57
CA GLY A 189 -19.99 8.19 12.64
C GLY A 189 -18.82 7.74 11.74
N LEU A 190 -18.63 6.42 11.66
CA LEU A 190 -17.56 5.80 10.88
C LEU A 190 -18.03 5.51 9.46
N CYS A 191 -17.31 6.00 8.47
CA CYS A 191 -17.55 5.69 7.06
C CYS A 191 -16.41 4.83 6.48
N ILE A 192 -16.76 3.77 5.76
CA ILE A 192 -15.82 2.92 5.04
C ILE A 192 -16.17 2.97 3.56
N HIS A 193 -15.21 3.34 2.73
CA HIS A 193 -15.41 3.36 1.28
C HIS A 193 -15.58 1.93 0.72
N ASP A 194 -16.43 1.77 -0.31
CA ASP A 194 -16.80 0.50 -0.94
C ASP A 194 -15.60 -0.39 -1.29
N GLY A 195 -14.53 0.19 -1.84
CA GLY A 195 -13.32 -0.55 -2.17
C GLY A 195 -12.65 -1.20 -0.95
N THR A 196 -12.57 -0.47 0.17
CA THR A 196 -12.01 -0.98 1.42
C THR A 196 -12.93 -2.04 2.03
N TRP A 197 -14.24 -1.81 2.01
CA TRP A 197 -15.23 -2.77 2.48
C TRP A 197 -15.15 -4.11 1.71
N LYS A 198 -15.14 -4.06 0.37
CA LYS A 198 -14.97 -5.24 -0.48
C LYS A 198 -13.65 -5.95 -0.18
N SER A 199 -12.55 -5.20 -0.07
CA SER A 199 -11.24 -5.77 0.25
C SER A 199 -11.24 -6.49 1.59
N ALA A 200 -11.91 -5.93 2.60
CA ALA A 200 -12.11 -6.59 3.89
C ALA A 200 -12.91 -7.88 3.73
N VAL A 201 -14.12 -7.82 3.16
CA VAL A 201 -15.02 -8.98 2.97
C VAL A 201 -14.34 -10.13 2.23
N TYR A 202 -13.70 -9.86 1.09
CA TYR A 202 -12.97 -10.88 0.32
C TYR A 202 -11.66 -11.31 0.99
N GLY A 203 -11.05 -10.43 1.79
CA GLY A 203 -9.93 -10.76 2.68
C GLY A 203 -10.28 -11.88 3.66
N PHE A 204 -11.43 -11.75 4.33
CA PHE A 204 -11.99 -12.78 5.21
C PHE A 204 -12.36 -14.05 4.44
N GLY A 205 -13.06 -13.92 3.30
CA GLY A 205 -13.54 -15.06 2.53
C GLY A 205 -12.44 -16.00 2.00
N ASN A 206 -11.24 -15.49 1.71
CA ASN A 206 -10.16 -16.30 1.12
C ASN A 206 -8.96 -16.53 2.05
N GLN A 207 -9.12 -16.47 3.38
CA GLN A 207 -8.01 -16.80 4.30
C GLN A 207 -7.36 -18.16 4.01
N ASN A 208 -8.15 -19.13 3.52
CA ASN A 208 -7.66 -20.44 3.09
C ASN A 208 -6.71 -20.37 1.89
N GLN A 209 -6.93 -19.43 0.95
CA GLN A 209 -6.05 -19.28 -0.21
C GLN A 209 -4.70 -18.66 0.19
N LEU A 210 -4.70 -17.68 1.10
CA LEU A 210 -3.45 -17.14 1.67
C LEU A 210 -2.65 -18.23 2.38
N LYS A 211 -3.32 -19.10 3.15
CA LYS A 211 -2.66 -20.25 3.78
C LYS A 211 -2.05 -21.20 2.75
N LYS A 212 -2.78 -21.52 1.67
CA LYS A 212 -2.27 -22.35 0.57
C LYS A 212 -1.04 -21.72 -0.09
N LEU A 213 -1.10 -20.43 -0.39
CA LEU A 213 0.01 -19.68 -0.97
C LEU A 213 1.28 -19.75 -0.10
N ARG A 214 1.14 -19.53 1.21
CA ARG A 214 2.25 -19.62 2.17
C ARG A 214 2.84 -21.02 2.29
N ASN A 215 2.01 -22.06 2.16
CA ASN A 215 2.49 -23.44 2.15
C ASN A 215 3.24 -23.78 0.85
N GLN A 216 2.87 -23.15 -0.26
CA GLN A 216 3.50 -23.36 -1.57
C GLN A 216 4.75 -22.51 -1.79
N SER A 217 4.93 -21.42 -1.04
CA SER A 217 5.97 -20.44 -1.30
C SER A 217 7.40 -20.95 -1.02
N ASN A 218 7.57 -22.13 -0.42
CA ASN A 218 8.86 -22.74 -0.03
C ASN A 218 9.81 -21.80 0.75
N LEU A 219 9.28 -20.67 1.26
CA LEU A 219 10.05 -19.67 1.98
C LEU A 219 10.39 -20.21 3.36
N LYS A 220 11.69 -20.25 3.70
CA LYS A 220 12.14 -20.63 5.03
C LYS A 220 11.53 -19.70 6.09
N PRO A 221 11.08 -20.19 7.25
CA PRO A 221 10.63 -19.30 8.31
C PRO A 221 11.74 -18.32 8.72
N VAL A 222 11.38 -17.05 8.92
CA VAL A 222 12.29 -16.06 9.51
C VAL A 222 12.63 -16.53 10.93
N PRO A 223 13.92 -16.60 11.32
CA PRO A 223 14.31 -17.05 12.66
C PRO A 223 13.66 -16.18 13.74
N ILE A 224 13.46 -16.75 14.92
CA ILE A 224 12.83 -16.04 16.04
C ILE A 224 13.91 -15.81 17.09
N VAL A 225 14.14 -14.54 17.43
CA VAL A 225 15.05 -14.15 18.51
C VAL A 225 14.25 -13.76 19.75
N GLY A 226 14.59 -14.36 20.89
CA GLY A 226 14.05 -14.03 22.21
C GLY A 226 12.63 -14.53 22.51
N ALA A 227 11.97 -13.87 23.46
CA ALA A 227 10.70 -14.32 24.01
C ALA A 227 9.53 -14.15 23.01
N LYS A 228 8.68 -15.18 22.92
CA LYS A 228 7.46 -15.14 22.12
C LYS A 228 6.41 -14.23 22.78
N LEU A 229 5.71 -13.44 21.98
CA LEU A 229 4.50 -12.76 22.43
C LEU A 229 3.47 -13.79 22.93
N LYS A 230 2.91 -13.52 24.10
CA LYS A 230 1.81 -14.34 24.64
C LYS A 230 0.60 -14.16 23.74
N ARG A 231 0.03 -15.28 23.30
CA ARG A 231 -1.17 -15.27 22.47
C ARG A 231 -2.34 -14.76 23.32
N ARG A 232 -2.93 -13.62 22.94
CA ARG A 232 -4.17 -13.13 23.55
C ARG A 232 -5.37 -13.83 22.93
N TRP A 233 -6.46 -13.94 23.70
CA TRP A 233 -7.75 -14.34 23.16
C TRP A 233 -8.25 -13.27 22.15
N PRO A 234 -8.98 -13.63 21.08
CA PRO A 234 -9.38 -12.69 20.03
C PRO A 234 -10.19 -11.48 20.50
N VAL A 235 -10.78 -11.53 21.69
CA VAL A 235 -11.29 -10.34 22.37
C VAL A 235 -10.58 -10.28 23.71
N SER A 236 -9.72 -9.29 23.91
CA SER A 236 -8.94 -9.20 25.14
C SER A 236 -8.85 -7.79 25.68
N TYR A 237 -8.95 -7.66 26.99
CA TYR A 237 -8.74 -6.40 27.67
C TYR A 237 -7.24 -6.11 27.75
N CYS A 238 -6.82 -4.99 27.17
CA CYS A 238 -5.47 -4.45 27.25
C CYS A 238 -5.41 -3.49 28.44
N ARG A 239 -4.70 -3.88 29.50
CA ARG A 239 -4.63 -3.12 30.76
C ARG A 239 -3.91 -1.80 30.56
N GLU A 240 -2.86 -1.81 29.74
CA GLU A 240 -2.03 -0.67 29.40
C GLU A 240 -2.82 0.43 28.67
N LEU A 241 -3.86 0.05 27.92
CA LEU A 241 -4.72 0.97 27.17
C LEU A 241 -6.11 1.15 27.80
N SER A 242 -6.36 0.55 28.97
CA SER A 242 -7.64 0.53 29.67
C SER A 242 -8.83 0.27 28.73
N SER A 243 -8.73 -0.75 27.87
CA SER A 243 -9.75 -0.99 26.82
C SER A 243 -9.72 -2.40 26.23
N TYR A 244 -10.80 -2.77 25.56
CA TYR A 244 -10.87 -4.01 24.80
C TYR A 244 -10.21 -3.87 23.42
N SER A 245 -9.59 -4.96 23.00
CA SER A 245 -8.88 -5.08 21.74
C SER A 245 -9.26 -6.37 21.01
N ILE A 246 -9.31 -6.30 19.68
CA ILE A 246 -9.52 -7.42 18.77
C ILE A 246 -8.39 -7.50 17.75
N PRO A 247 -8.06 -8.66 17.16
CA PRO A 247 -7.07 -8.77 16.12
C PRO A 247 -7.40 -7.83 14.97
N PHE A 248 -6.41 -7.04 14.55
CA PHE A 248 -6.52 -6.29 13.31
C PHE A 248 -6.15 -7.21 12.16
N LEU A 249 -7.00 -7.28 11.15
CA LEU A 249 -6.88 -8.21 10.03
C LEU A 249 -6.41 -7.51 8.74
N GLY A 250 -5.51 -6.53 8.89
CA GLY A 250 -4.86 -5.79 7.80
C GLY A 250 -3.57 -6.43 7.30
N ALA A 251 -2.85 -5.68 6.46
CA ALA A 251 -1.60 -6.14 5.82
C ALA A 251 -0.36 -6.10 6.73
N ASP A 252 -0.37 -5.28 7.77
CA ASP A 252 0.73 -5.04 8.73
C ASP A 252 1.64 -6.23 8.99
N VAL A 253 1.09 -7.32 9.53
CA VAL A 253 1.90 -8.49 9.94
C VAL A 253 2.63 -9.12 8.75
N SER A 254 2.03 -9.08 7.57
CA SER A 254 2.61 -9.65 6.35
C SER A 254 3.70 -8.75 5.79
N VAL A 255 3.47 -7.42 5.81
CA VAL A 255 4.45 -6.42 5.39
C VAL A 255 5.66 -6.44 6.31
N VAL A 256 5.46 -6.36 7.63
CA VAL A 256 6.56 -6.40 8.60
C VAL A 256 7.36 -7.69 8.49
N LYS A 257 6.70 -8.84 8.34
CA LYS A 257 7.41 -10.12 8.13
C LYS A 257 8.27 -10.10 6.86
N ARG A 258 7.80 -9.48 5.78
CA ARG A 258 8.56 -9.36 4.53
C ARG A 258 9.79 -8.47 4.74
N THR A 259 9.63 -7.32 5.40
CA THR A 259 10.75 -6.44 5.73
C THR A 259 11.77 -7.14 6.61
N GLN A 260 11.34 -7.80 7.69
CA GLN A 260 12.26 -8.55 8.58
C GLN A 260 12.99 -9.69 7.86
N ARG A 261 12.33 -10.37 6.93
CA ARG A 261 12.99 -11.36 6.05
C ARG A 261 14.10 -10.70 5.24
N TYR A 262 13.80 -9.58 4.57
CA TYR A 262 14.78 -8.89 3.75
C TYR A 262 16.00 -8.45 4.56
N LEU A 263 15.78 -7.83 5.72
CA LEU A 263 16.85 -7.41 6.64
C LEU A 263 17.76 -8.58 7.05
N HIS A 264 17.18 -9.76 7.27
CA HIS A 264 17.93 -10.95 7.65
C HIS A 264 18.68 -11.60 6.49
N GLU A 265 18.01 -11.79 5.35
CA GLU A 265 18.57 -12.53 4.22
C GLU A 265 19.55 -11.69 3.39
N ASN A 266 19.46 -10.35 3.43
CA ASN A 266 20.22 -9.47 2.54
C ASN A 266 21.12 -8.45 3.26
N LEU A 267 20.86 -8.15 4.53
CA LEU A 267 21.61 -7.14 5.28
C LEU A 267 22.26 -7.69 6.57
N ASP A 268 22.24 -9.01 6.77
CA ASP A 268 22.78 -9.72 7.95
C ASP A 268 22.31 -9.14 9.30
N GLN A 269 21.14 -8.49 9.32
CA GLN A 269 20.57 -7.96 10.55
C GLN A 269 19.79 -9.06 11.27
N SER A 270 19.90 -9.10 12.59
CA SER A 270 19.19 -10.08 13.42
C SER A 270 17.67 -10.03 13.14
N PRO A 271 17.05 -11.14 12.67
CA PRO A 271 15.61 -11.28 12.50
C PRO A 271 14.92 -11.44 13.86
N GLY A 272 15.09 -10.49 14.76
CA GLY A 272 14.13 -10.38 15.85
C GLY A 272 12.90 -9.78 15.24
N ARG A 273 11.73 -10.43 15.22
CA ARG A 273 10.43 -9.77 15.46
C ARG A 273 9.21 -10.64 15.17
N ARG A 274 8.31 -10.68 16.14
CA ARG A 274 6.87 -10.91 15.90
C ARG A 274 6.14 -9.58 16.09
N LEU A 275 5.37 -9.18 15.08
CA LEU A 275 4.37 -8.12 15.20
C LEU A 275 3.00 -8.77 15.41
N HIS A 276 2.27 -8.34 16.43
CA HIS A 276 0.84 -8.54 16.54
C HIS A 276 0.16 -7.17 16.44
N THR A 277 -0.76 -7.00 15.48
CA THR A 277 -1.59 -5.79 15.39
C THR A 277 -2.99 -6.06 15.96
N TRP A 278 -3.47 -5.13 16.76
CA TRP A 278 -4.78 -5.16 17.41
C TRP A 278 -5.55 -3.87 17.10
N SER A 279 -6.86 -3.97 16.91
CA SER A 279 -7.79 -2.83 16.88
C SER A 279 -8.44 -2.65 18.24
N ARG A 280 -8.57 -1.40 18.69
CA ARG A 280 -9.21 -1.03 19.94
C ARG A 280 -10.67 -0.62 19.72
N PHE A 281 -11.56 -1.02 20.63
CA PHE A 281 -12.91 -0.47 20.70
C PHE A 281 -13.23 -0.04 22.13
N ARG A 282 -13.88 1.12 22.26
CA ARG A 282 -14.38 1.62 23.55
C ARG A 282 -15.81 1.08 23.71
N GLN A 283 -16.06 0.31 24.76
CA GLN A 283 -17.42 0.00 25.16
C GLN A 283 -17.94 1.26 25.86
N ASN A 284 -18.82 2.01 25.20
CA ASN A 284 -19.59 3.02 25.92
C ASN A 284 -20.38 2.27 26.98
N LYS A 285 -20.27 2.70 28.24
CA LYS A 285 -21.22 2.26 29.26
C LYS A 285 -22.60 2.65 28.73
N ILE A 286 -23.44 1.64 28.55
CA ILE A 286 -24.88 1.86 28.54
C ILE A 286 -25.19 2.08 30.02
N ASP A 287 -25.20 3.34 30.43
CA ASP A 287 -25.82 3.75 31.69
C ASP A 287 -27.34 3.78 31.49
#